data_AF-A0A6N3DBT6-F1
#
_entry.id   AF-A0A6N3DBT6-F1
#
_cell.length_a   1.000
_cell.length_b   1.000
_cell.length_c   1.000
_cell.angle_alpha   90.00
_cell.angle_beta   90.00
_cell.angle_gamma   90.00
#
_symmetry.space_group_name_H-M   'P 1'
#
loop_
_entity.id
_entity.type
_entity.pdbx_description
1 polymer ?
#
loop_
_entity_poly.entity_id
_entity_poly.type
_entity_poly.pdbx_seq_one_letter_code
_entity_poly.pdbx_strand_id
1 'polypeptide(L)'
;MGSGNDFARALGLKKDLTHLIESTKQALKEITVYTYQKGLVLNSLDLGFASWVINHVEQSQLKTKLNKYHLGKLTYILTAIQCLIKKPAFASLCLETEAGEVLELRNQFFFSLANNTYFGGGVMIWPHATAYLEQLDCVYAKGETLWERVLV
;
A
#
# COMPACT_ATOMS: atom_id res chain seq x y z
N MET A 1 -4.17 -16.20 -10.70
CA MET A 1 -3.76 -14.80 -10.50
C MET A 1 -4.61 -14.20 -9.39
N GLY A 2 -4.00 -13.59 -8.38
CA GLY A 2 -4.72 -12.98 -7.25
C GLY A 2 -5.46 -11.69 -7.65
N SER A 3 -6.35 -11.23 -6.78
CA SER A 3 -7.00 -9.92 -6.92
C SER A 3 -6.01 -8.78 -6.63
N GLY A 4 -5.12 -8.94 -5.64
CA GLY A 4 -4.13 -7.97 -5.18
C GLY A 4 -2.76 -8.02 -5.88
N ASN A 5 -2.75 -8.13 -7.21
CA ASN A 5 -1.52 -8.17 -8.02
C ASN A 5 -0.81 -6.79 -8.09
N ASP A 6 -0.53 -6.17 -6.95
CA ASP A 6 -0.08 -4.78 -6.86
C ASP A 6 1.35 -4.59 -7.36
N PHE A 7 2.24 -5.52 -7.02
CA PHE A 7 3.61 -5.52 -7.52
C PHE A 7 3.63 -5.60 -9.06
N ALA A 8 2.92 -6.59 -9.62
CA ALA A 8 2.80 -6.75 -11.06
C ALA A 8 2.19 -5.50 -11.73
N ARG A 9 1.17 -4.89 -11.10
CA ARG A 9 0.57 -3.64 -11.60
C ARG A 9 1.58 -2.49 -11.61
N ALA A 10 2.37 -2.34 -10.56
CA ALA A 10 3.39 -1.29 -10.47
C ALA A 10 4.49 -1.47 -11.52
N LEU A 11 4.83 -2.72 -11.85
CA LEU A 11 5.75 -3.04 -12.95
C LEU A 11 5.13 -2.93 -14.35
N GLY A 12 3.86 -2.56 -14.46
CA GLY A 12 3.14 -2.48 -15.75
C GLY A 12 2.79 -3.84 -16.36
N LEU A 13 2.89 -4.93 -15.60
CA LEU A 13 2.54 -6.27 -16.08
C LEU A 13 1.03 -6.42 -16.20
N LYS A 14 0.59 -6.74 -17.42
CA LYS A 14 -0.81 -7.02 -17.72
C LYS A 14 -1.16 -8.44 -17.27
N LYS A 15 -2.43 -8.66 -16.88
CA LYS A 15 -2.95 -9.98 -16.50
C LYS A 15 -3.16 -10.94 -17.68
N ASP A 16 -2.86 -10.51 -18.89
CA ASP A 16 -3.00 -11.32 -20.11
C ASP A 16 -1.88 -12.36 -20.22
N LEU A 17 -2.24 -13.61 -20.52
CA LEU A 17 -1.31 -14.74 -20.55
C LEU A 17 -0.23 -14.54 -21.62
N THR A 18 -0.60 -14.02 -22.79
CA THR A 18 0.34 -13.79 -23.89
C THR A 18 1.37 -12.75 -23.47
N HIS A 19 0.93 -11.64 -22.88
CA HIS A 19 1.83 -10.62 -22.34
C HIS A 19 2.78 -11.16 -21.25
N LEU A 20 2.31 -12.06 -20.40
CA LEU A 20 3.15 -12.67 -19.36
C LEU A 20 4.21 -13.59 -19.94
N ILE A 21 3.85 -14.44 -20.90
CA ILE A 21 4.80 -15.30 -21.62
C ILE A 21 5.81 -14.44 -22.38
N GLU A 22 5.39 -13.32 -22.94
CA GLU A 22 6.33 -12.43 -23.63
C GLU A 22 7.28 -11.73 -22.65
N SER A 23 6.79 -11.36 -21.45
CA SER A 23 7.64 -10.76 -20.41
C SER A 23 8.74 -11.71 -19.90
N THR A 24 8.55 -13.04 -19.94
CA THR A 24 9.57 -13.99 -19.50
C THR A 24 10.73 -14.14 -20.51
N LYS A 25 10.55 -13.64 -21.74
CA LYS A 25 11.61 -13.58 -22.76
C LYS A 25 12.47 -12.32 -22.66
N GLN A 26 12.05 -11.34 -21.86
CA GLN A 26 12.81 -10.10 -21.68
C GLN A 26 14.00 -10.32 -20.75
N ALA A 27 15.00 -9.44 -20.84
CA ALA A 27 16.12 -9.44 -19.91
C ALA A 27 15.63 -9.28 -18.46
N LEU A 28 16.27 -10.00 -17.55
CA LEU A 28 16.02 -9.84 -16.12
C LEU A 28 16.36 -8.42 -15.71
N LYS A 29 15.49 -7.82 -14.89
CA LYS A 29 15.73 -6.53 -14.27
C LYS A 29 15.93 -6.74 -12.78
N GLU A 30 16.97 -6.12 -12.26
CA GLU A 30 17.19 -6.07 -10.82
C GLU A 30 16.13 -5.18 -10.16
N ILE A 31 15.77 -5.55 -8.93
CA ILE A 31 14.84 -4.78 -8.10
C ILE A 31 15.45 -4.63 -6.70
N THR A 32 15.18 -3.50 -6.08
CA THR A 32 15.48 -3.23 -4.69
C THR A 32 14.36 -3.77 -3.81
N VAL A 33 14.76 -4.48 -2.76
CA VAL A 33 13.86 -4.97 -1.72
C VAL A 33 14.46 -4.64 -0.37
N TYR A 34 13.68 -4.01 0.50
CA TYR A 34 14.10 -3.70 1.86
C TYR A 34 13.73 -4.83 2.80
N THR A 35 14.60 -5.15 3.75
CA THR A 35 14.36 -6.19 4.74
C THR A 35 14.33 -5.62 6.14
N TYR A 36 13.55 -6.24 7.02
CA TYR A 36 13.47 -5.92 8.44
C TYR A 36 13.30 -7.22 9.24
N GLN A 37 13.33 -7.13 10.57
CA GLN A 37 13.37 -8.31 11.45
C GLN A 37 12.25 -9.35 11.21
N LYS A 38 11.09 -8.94 10.68
CA LYS A 38 9.94 -9.84 10.46
C LYS A 38 9.65 -10.15 8.99
N GLY A 39 10.48 -9.68 8.05
CA GLY A 39 10.28 -9.96 6.63
C GLY A 39 10.87 -8.92 5.69
N LEU A 40 10.21 -8.74 4.55
CA LEU A 40 10.64 -7.82 3.50
C LEU A 40 9.52 -6.86 3.09
N VAL A 41 9.92 -5.71 2.54
CA VAL A 41 9.06 -4.66 2.00
C VAL A 41 9.22 -4.66 0.49
N LEU A 42 8.31 -5.37 -0.19
CA LEU A 42 8.29 -5.43 -1.65
C LEU A 42 7.56 -4.23 -2.27
N ASN A 43 6.40 -3.87 -1.72
CA ASN A 43 5.61 -2.73 -2.20
C ASN A 43 5.62 -1.60 -1.19
N SER A 44 5.10 -1.85 0.01
CA SER A 44 5.01 -0.83 1.04
C SER A 44 4.97 -1.44 2.44
N LEU A 45 5.32 -0.62 3.43
CA LEU A 45 5.07 -0.87 4.84
C LEU A 45 4.24 0.28 5.42
N ASP A 46 3.00 -0.02 5.77
CA ASP A 46 2.00 1.00 6.09
C ASP A 46 1.60 1.00 7.57
N LEU A 47 1.43 2.19 8.14
CA LEU A 47 0.93 2.42 9.50
C LEU A 47 -0.24 3.41 9.48
N GLY A 48 -1.11 3.32 10.48
CA GLY A 48 -2.30 4.17 10.57
C GLY A 48 -3.47 3.64 9.74
N PHE A 49 -4.15 4.55 9.03
CA PHE A 49 -5.40 4.26 8.32
C PHE A 49 -5.28 3.14 7.28
N ALA A 50 -4.23 3.16 6.46
CA ALA A 50 -4.03 2.20 5.38
C ALA A 50 -3.94 0.75 5.85
N SER A 51 -3.14 0.48 6.89
CA SER A 51 -3.04 -0.86 7.48
C SER A 51 -4.30 -1.24 8.24
N TRP A 52 -4.98 -0.28 8.85
CA TRP A 52 -6.25 -0.53 9.52
C TRP A 52 -7.35 -0.93 8.53
N VAL A 53 -7.49 -0.23 7.40
CA VAL A 53 -8.44 -0.57 6.33
C VAL A 53 -8.16 -1.97 5.79
N ILE A 54 -6.91 -2.29 5.46
CA ILE A 54 -6.54 -3.62 4.94
C ILE A 54 -6.89 -4.71 5.95
N ASN A 55 -6.51 -4.53 7.23
CA ASN A 55 -6.80 -5.51 8.26
C ASN A 55 -8.32 -5.69 8.45
N HIS A 56 -9.09 -4.61 8.40
CA HIS A 56 -10.55 -4.67 8.51
C HIS A 56 -11.18 -5.37 7.29
N VAL A 57 -10.70 -5.10 6.07
CA VAL A 57 -11.17 -5.74 4.85
C VAL A 57 -10.87 -7.24 4.86
N GLU A 58 -9.64 -7.63 5.22
CA GLU A 58 -9.21 -9.03 5.31
C GLU A 58 -10.02 -9.81 6.35
N GLN A 59 -10.33 -9.19 7.49
CA GLN A 59 -11.14 -9.82 8.56
C GLN A 59 -12.66 -9.76 8.29
N SER A 60 -13.12 -8.93 7.35
CA SER A 60 -14.55 -8.74 7.13
C SER A 60 -15.22 -9.92 6.42
N GLN A 61 -16.35 -10.38 6.96
CA GLN A 61 -17.25 -11.32 6.24
C GLN A 61 -17.87 -10.71 4.97
N LEU A 62 -17.75 -9.39 4.79
CA LEU A 62 -18.18 -8.65 3.61
C LEU A 62 -17.37 -9.06 2.37
N LYS A 63 -16.06 -9.33 2.52
CA LYS A 63 -15.20 -9.86 1.44
C LYS A 63 -15.80 -11.13 0.84
N THR A 64 -16.27 -12.04 1.67
CA THR A 64 -16.86 -13.33 1.24
C THR A 64 -18.20 -13.16 0.53
N LYS A 65 -19.08 -12.29 1.04
CA LYS A 65 -20.41 -12.05 0.43
C LYS A 65 -20.33 -11.25 -0.87
N LEU A 66 -19.45 -10.27 -0.96
CA LEU A 66 -19.35 -9.36 -2.12
C LEU A 66 -18.42 -9.90 -3.22
N ASN A 67 -17.41 -10.72 -2.90
CA ASN A 67 -16.67 -11.47 -3.92
C ASN A 67 -17.58 -12.44 -4.69
N LYS A 68 -18.64 -12.97 -4.07
CA LYS A 68 -19.65 -13.79 -4.76
C LYS A 68 -20.36 -13.03 -5.89
N TYR A 69 -20.44 -11.70 -5.79
CA TYR A 69 -21.02 -10.82 -6.81
C TYR A 69 -19.96 -10.09 -7.65
N HIS A 70 -18.68 -10.50 -7.60
CA HIS A 70 -17.56 -9.84 -8.28
C HIS A 70 -17.35 -8.35 -7.88
N LEU A 71 -17.92 -7.91 -6.77
CA LEU A 71 -17.89 -6.52 -6.27
C LEU A 71 -16.76 -6.28 -5.26
N GLY A 72 -15.64 -7.00 -5.37
CA GLY A 72 -14.51 -6.91 -4.44
C GLY A 72 -13.97 -5.48 -4.28
N LYS A 73 -13.95 -4.68 -5.34
CA LYS A 73 -13.56 -3.25 -5.30
C LYS A 73 -14.52 -2.39 -4.47
N LEU A 74 -15.83 -2.68 -4.50
CA LEU A 74 -16.84 -1.93 -3.77
C LEU A 74 -16.72 -2.14 -2.26
N THR A 75 -16.31 -3.34 -1.85
CA THR A 75 -16.02 -3.67 -0.44
C THR A 75 -14.91 -2.78 0.10
N TYR A 76 -13.83 -2.64 -0.67
CA TYR A 76 -12.69 -1.81 -0.28
C TYR A 76 -13.10 -0.35 -0.09
N ILE A 77 -13.89 0.20 -1.03
CA ILE A 77 -14.39 1.59 -0.98
C ILE A 77 -15.31 1.80 0.23
N LEU A 78 -16.28 0.91 0.45
CA LEU A 78 -17.24 1.04 1.57
C LEU A 78 -16.55 0.90 2.92
N THR A 79 -15.63 -0.05 3.05
CA THR A 79 -14.84 -0.21 4.28
C THR A 79 -13.93 0.99 4.50
N ALA A 80 -13.25 1.49 3.47
CA ALA A 80 -12.43 2.71 3.57
C ALA A 80 -13.27 3.92 4.03
N ILE A 81 -14.43 4.16 3.44
CA ILE A 81 -15.34 5.26 3.84
C ILE A 81 -15.80 5.08 5.30
N GLN A 82 -16.21 3.87 5.69
CA GLN A 82 -16.62 3.59 7.06
C GLN A 82 -15.46 3.84 8.05
N CYS A 83 -14.26 3.43 7.65
CA CYS A 83 -13.05 3.58 8.44
C CYS A 83 -12.67 5.07 8.60
N LEU A 84 -12.81 5.84 7.53
CA LEU A 84 -12.49 7.27 7.45
C LEU A 84 -13.36 8.11 8.40
N ILE A 85 -14.63 7.74 8.53
CA ILE A 85 -15.63 8.51 9.29
C ILE A 85 -15.72 8.06 10.76
N LYS A 86 -15.71 6.75 11.04
CA LYS A 86 -16.11 6.25 12.37
C LYS A 86 -14.98 6.03 13.37
N LYS A 87 -13.77 5.62 12.92
CA LYS A 87 -12.65 5.26 13.80
C LYS A 87 -11.30 5.46 13.10
N PRO A 88 -10.87 6.70 12.84
CA PRO A 88 -9.56 6.94 12.25
C PRO A 88 -8.46 6.39 13.16
N ALA A 89 -7.61 5.52 12.62
CA ALA A 89 -6.41 5.05 13.29
C ALA A 89 -5.27 6.02 12.97
N PHE A 90 -4.55 6.44 14.02
CA PHE A 90 -3.37 7.29 13.89
C PHE A 90 -2.15 6.53 14.37
N ALA A 91 -1.03 6.74 13.70
CA ALA A 91 0.27 6.20 14.09
C ALA A 91 1.18 7.33 14.59
N SER A 92 1.96 7.04 15.62
CA SER A 92 3.11 7.87 16.00
C SER A 92 4.35 7.01 15.88
N LEU A 93 5.39 7.55 15.23
CA LEU A 93 6.61 6.83 14.94
C LEU A 93 7.81 7.79 14.92
N CYS A 94 8.98 7.21 15.09
CA CYS A 94 10.26 7.88 15.02
C CYS A 94 11.07 7.16 13.94
N LEU A 95 11.57 7.93 12.96
CA LEU A 95 12.46 7.41 11.93
C LEU A 95 13.86 7.93 12.24
N GLU A 96 14.83 7.02 12.25
CA GLU A 96 16.24 7.36 12.43
C GLU A 96 16.98 6.89 11.19
N THR A 97 17.72 7.79 10.55
CA THR A 97 18.60 7.44 9.43
C THR A 97 19.93 6.89 9.94
N GLU A 98 20.70 6.20 9.10
CA GLU A 98 22.05 5.74 9.48
C GLU A 98 22.99 6.90 9.84
N ALA A 99 22.72 8.10 9.34
CA ALA A 99 23.45 9.32 9.70
C ALA A 99 23.06 9.88 11.09
N GLY A 100 22.09 9.25 11.77
CA GLY A 100 21.57 9.68 13.07
C GLY A 100 20.53 10.80 13.00
N GLU A 101 20.02 11.12 11.81
CA GLU A 101 18.94 12.12 11.67
C GLU A 101 17.63 11.50 12.14
N VAL A 102 16.94 12.22 13.03
CA VAL A 102 15.71 11.75 13.65
C VAL A 102 14.52 12.56 13.13
N LEU A 103 13.54 11.88 12.56
CA LEU A 103 12.25 12.43 12.19
C LEU A 103 11.16 11.86 13.10
N GLU A 104 10.66 12.70 14.02
CA GLU A 104 9.52 12.36 14.85
C GLU A 104 8.20 12.72 14.16
N LEU A 105 7.35 11.71 13.96
CA LEU A 105 6.01 11.89 13.40
C LEU A 105 4.98 11.47 14.44
N ARG A 106 4.19 12.44 14.92
CA ARG A 106 3.12 12.20 15.90
C ARG A 106 1.75 12.30 15.26
N ASN A 107 0.83 11.41 15.62
CA ASN A 107 -0.57 11.42 15.21
C ASN A 107 -0.75 11.51 13.67
N GLN A 108 -0.06 10.67 12.92
CA GLN A 108 -0.23 10.56 11.47
C GLN A 108 -1.43 9.68 11.16
N PHE A 109 -2.39 10.22 10.42
CA PHE A 109 -3.51 9.44 9.88
C PHE A 109 -3.01 8.40 8.88
N PHE A 110 -2.02 8.76 8.09
CA PHE A 110 -1.40 7.88 7.11
C PHE A 110 0.11 7.96 7.21
N PHE A 111 0.75 6.80 7.16
CA PHE A 111 2.18 6.67 7.02
C PHE A 111 2.49 5.44 6.15
N SER A 112 3.43 5.58 5.22
CA SER A 112 3.90 4.50 4.37
C SER A 112 5.39 4.66 4.06
N LEU A 113 6.12 3.56 4.18
CA LEU A 113 7.39 3.40 3.48
C LEU A 113 7.09 2.72 2.14
N ALA A 114 7.09 3.48 1.06
CA ALA A 114 6.73 3.03 -0.29
C ALA A 114 7.98 2.66 -1.08
N ASN A 115 8.17 1.35 -1.31
CA ASN A 115 9.13 0.80 -2.26
C ASN A 115 8.53 0.69 -3.67
N ASN A 116 7.19 0.78 -3.79
CA ASN A 116 6.49 0.64 -5.05
C ASN A 116 5.16 1.40 -5.06
N THR A 117 4.57 1.56 -6.24
CA THR A 117 3.49 2.51 -6.50
C THR A 117 2.14 2.16 -5.84
N TYR A 118 1.85 0.87 -5.66
CA TYR A 118 0.52 0.39 -5.27
C TYR A 118 0.54 -0.55 -4.06
N PHE A 119 -0.56 -0.54 -3.31
CA PHE A 119 -0.85 -1.50 -2.24
C PHE A 119 -2.34 -1.86 -2.17
N GLY A 120 -2.66 -2.85 -1.34
CA GLY A 120 -4.03 -3.13 -0.90
C GLY A 120 -5.05 -3.42 -2.00
N GLY A 121 -4.64 -3.95 -3.16
CA GLY A 121 -5.56 -4.23 -4.27
C GLY A 121 -5.63 -3.17 -5.37
N GLY A 122 -4.67 -2.24 -5.38
CA GLY A 122 -4.49 -1.25 -6.45
C GLY A 122 -4.74 0.19 -6.02
N VAL A 123 -4.69 0.45 -4.71
CA VAL A 123 -4.63 1.81 -4.18
C VAL A 123 -3.23 2.33 -4.46
N MET A 124 -3.14 3.51 -5.06
CA MET A 124 -1.87 4.18 -5.32
C MET A 124 -1.41 4.87 -4.03
N ILE A 125 -0.18 4.60 -3.58
CA ILE A 125 0.42 5.29 -2.43
C ILE A 125 1.17 6.50 -2.91
N TRP A 126 2.12 6.25 -3.82
CA TRP A 126 3.04 7.25 -4.30
C TRP A 126 3.34 7.00 -5.77
N PRO A 127 2.97 7.93 -6.68
CA PRO A 127 3.09 7.71 -8.11
C PRO A 127 4.54 7.55 -8.59
N HIS A 128 5.51 8.05 -7.81
CA HIS A 128 6.93 8.06 -8.17
C HIS A 128 7.71 6.90 -7.54
N ALA A 129 7.12 6.16 -6.60
CA ALA A 129 7.80 5.02 -5.97
C ALA A 129 8.03 3.90 -6.99
N THR A 130 9.25 3.36 -7.00
CA THR A 130 9.66 2.30 -7.90
C THR A 130 10.67 1.35 -7.26
N ALA A 131 10.45 0.05 -7.43
CA ALA A 131 11.36 -0.98 -6.96
C ALA A 131 12.65 -1.08 -7.80
N TYR A 132 12.82 -0.27 -8.85
CA TYR A 132 14.03 -0.30 -9.71
C TYR A 132 15.16 0.61 -9.21
N LEU A 133 14.92 1.40 -8.16
CA LEU A 133 15.90 2.32 -7.59
C LEU A 133 16.16 1.95 -6.13
N GLU A 134 17.35 2.25 -5.64
CA GLU A 134 17.69 2.15 -4.21
C GLU A 134 17.13 3.36 -3.43
N GLN A 135 15.80 3.52 -3.49
CA GLN A 135 15.08 4.59 -2.83
C GLN A 135 13.85 4.02 -2.12
N LEU A 136 13.61 4.47 -0.89
CA LEU A 136 12.42 4.16 -0.11
C LEU A 136 11.71 5.45 0.22
N ASP A 137 10.55 5.68 -0.38
CA ASP A 137 9.81 6.92 -0.18
C ASP A 137 9.05 6.89 1.15
N CYS A 138 9.30 7.89 1.99
CA CYS A 138 8.58 8.07 3.24
C CYS A 138 7.39 9.03 3.02
N VAL A 139 6.18 8.49 2.98
CA VAL A 139 4.95 9.25 2.73
C VAL A 139 4.11 9.30 4.00
N TYR A 140 3.69 10.50 4.42
CA TYR A 140 2.87 10.65 5.62
C TYR A 140 1.91 11.83 5.52
N ALA A 141 0.79 11.71 6.23
CA ALA A 141 -0.22 12.75 6.32
C ALA A 141 -0.91 12.76 7.69
N LYS A 142 -1.16 13.97 8.19
CA LYS A 142 -1.77 14.20 9.50
C LYS A 142 -3.25 13.81 9.55
N GLY A 143 -4.04 14.25 8.58
CA GLY A 143 -5.47 13.92 8.51
C GLY A 143 -6.26 14.37 9.76
N GLU A 144 -6.01 15.59 10.25
CA GLU A 144 -6.68 16.12 11.45
C GLU A 144 -8.16 16.35 11.16
N THR A 145 -8.47 16.88 9.97
CA THR A 145 -9.83 17.09 9.48
C THR A 145 -10.31 15.98 8.55
N LEU A 146 -11.62 15.79 8.42
CA LEU A 146 -12.19 14.84 7.44
C LEU A 146 -11.76 15.18 6.01
N TRP A 147 -11.65 16.47 5.69
CA TRP A 147 -11.20 16.92 4.37
C TRP A 147 -9.76 16.53 4.07
N GLU A 148 -8.84 16.73 5.02
CA GLU A 148 -7.47 16.24 4.88
C GLU A 148 -7.44 14.73 4.67
N ARG A 149 -8.25 13.96 5.40
CA ARG A 149 -8.29 12.50 5.26
C ARG A 149 -8.78 12.03 3.89
N VAL A 150 -9.68 12.77 3.24
CA VAL A 150 -10.19 12.45 1.89
C VAL A 150 -9.15 12.74 0.81
N LEU A 151 -8.22 13.66 1.07
CA LEU A 151 -7.17 14.08 0.13
C LEU A 151 -5.89 13.24 0.23
N VAL A 152 -5.78 12.39 1.25
CA VAL A 152 -4.74 11.36 1.40
C VAL A 152 -5.06 10.19 0.49
#